data_AF-A0A2E1W2K5-F1
#
_entry.id   AF-A0A2E1W2K5-F1
#
_cell.length_a   1.000
_cell.length_b   1.000
_cell.length_c   1.000
_cell.angle_alpha   90.00
_cell.angle_beta   90.00
_cell.angle_gamma   90.00
#
_symmetry.space_group_name_H-M   'P 1'
#
loop_
_entity.id
_entity.type
_entity.pdbx_description
1 polymer ?
#
loop_
_entity_poly.entity_id
_entity_poly.type
_entity_poly.pdbx_seq_one_letter_code
_entity_poly.pdbx_strand_id
1 'polypeptide(L)'
;MIYRVTARFRTETAGELRRRLHDGSIAAQEPDGQEIVASLHRAVVTDRDVRWSETCFCEQPLAHERATVLERYFDSITTEPIEDHEQYDGEPFVEHLRTLQEDRNV
;
A
#
# COMPACT_ATOMS: atom_id res chain seq x y z
N MET A 1 -14.94 -6.27 -6.87
CA MET A 1 -15.40 -5.98 -5.49
C MET A 1 -14.42 -4.98 -4.88
N ILE A 2 -14.87 -4.13 -3.96
CA ILE A 2 -13.96 -3.21 -3.26
C ILE A 2 -13.64 -3.81 -1.91
N TYR A 3 -12.38 -3.72 -1.50
CA TYR A 3 -11.92 -4.22 -0.21
C TYR A 3 -11.30 -3.09 0.59
N ARG A 4 -11.66 -3.01 1.86
CA ARG A 4 -10.83 -2.37 2.88
C ARG A 4 -9.65 -3.28 3.14
N VAL A 5 -8.46 -2.71 3.07
CA VAL A 5 -7.21 -3.40 3.35
C VAL A 5 -6.59 -2.79 4.59
N THR A 6 -6.15 -3.65 5.51
CA THR A 6 -5.34 -3.25 6.66
C THR A 6 -4.07 -4.09 6.65
N ALA A 7 -2.92 -3.45 6.78
CA ALA A 7 -1.64 -4.13 6.79
C ALA A 7 -0.63 -3.43 7.67
N ARG A 8 0.37 -4.16 8.15
CA ARG A 8 1.50 -3.59 8.88
C ARG A 8 2.63 -3.28 7.93
N PHE A 9 3.12 -2.04 7.93
CA PHE A 9 4.22 -1.65 7.07
C PHE A 9 5.59 -2.07 7.63
N ARG A 10 6.44 -2.64 6.77
CA ARG A 10 7.84 -2.98 7.07
C ARG A 10 8.73 -1.75 6.91
N THR A 11 8.92 -1.00 7.99
CA THR A 11 9.62 0.31 7.96
C THR A 11 11.06 0.23 7.44
N GLU A 12 11.73 -0.91 7.57
CA GLU A 12 13.07 -1.16 7.02
C GLU A 12 13.10 -1.07 5.48
N THR A 13 11.98 -1.39 4.83
CA THR A 13 11.82 -1.39 3.37
C THR A 13 11.41 -0.02 2.81
N ALA A 14 11.14 0.98 3.65
CA ALA A 14 10.65 2.30 3.25
C ALA A 14 11.48 2.97 2.17
N GLY A 15 12.80 2.88 2.29
CA GLY A 15 13.68 3.48 1.30
C GLY A 15 13.59 2.83 -0.07
N GLU A 16 13.36 1.53 -0.13
CA GLU A 16 13.14 0.83 -1.40
C GLU A 16 11.78 1.15 -1.99
N LEU A 17 10.71 1.05 -1.18
CA LEU A 17 9.34 1.31 -1.63
C LEU A 17 9.20 2.72 -2.21
N ARG A 18 9.66 3.75 -1.49
CA ARG A 18 9.56 5.12 -1.98
C ARG A 18 10.32 5.33 -3.30
N ARG A 19 11.52 4.75 -3.45
CA ARG A 19 12.26 4.82 -4.72
C ARG A 19 11.46 4.20 -5.86
N ARG A 20 10.87 3.03 -5.64
CA ARG A 20 10.10 2.32 -6.66
C ARG A 20 8.76 2.96 -7.02
N LEU A 21 8.15 3.67 -6.06
CA LEU A 21 7.01 4.54 -6.32
C LEU A 21 7.42 5.76 -7.16
N HIS A 22 8.57 6.37 -6.84
CA HIS A 22 9.07 7.55 -7.54
C HIS A 22 9.59 7.26 -8.96
N ASP A 23 10.33 6.17 -9.14
CA ASP A 23 10.92 5.80 -10.44
C ASP A 23 9.93 5.10 -11.40
N GLY A 24 8.70 4.85 -10.94
CA GLY A 24 7.64 4.24 -11.72
C GLY A 24 7.77 2.73 -11.93
N SER A 25 8.73 2.05 -11.29
CA SER A 25 8.92 0.60 -11.46
C SER A 25 7.78 -0.25 -10.89
N ILE A 26 6.99 0.27 -9.94
CA ILE A 26 5.73 -0.37 -9.54
C ILE A 26 4.63 -0.08 -10.56
N ALA A 27 4.48 1.19 -10.95
CA ALA A 27 3.49 1.63 -11.94
C ALA A 27 3.59 0.90 -13.30
N ALA A 28 4.79 0.47 -13.69
CA ALA A 28 5.04 -0.24 -14.94
C ALA A 28 4.76 -1.76 -14.89
N GLN A 29 4.44 -2.32 -13.73
CA GLN A 29 4.09 -3.75 -13.63
C GLN A 29 2.66 -3.97 -14.12
N GLU A 30 2.50 -4.94 -15.03
CA GLU A 30 1.19 -5.38 -15.49
C GLU A 30 0.72 -6.61 -14.69
N PRO A 31 -0.59 -6.75 -14.45
CA PRO A 31 -1.67 -5.83 -14.85
C PRO A 31 -1.93 -4.71 -13.82
N ASP A 32 -1.47 -4.84 -12.58
CA ASP A 32 -2.04 -4.11 -11.44
C ASP A 32 -1.20 -2.91 -10.97
N GLY A 33 -0.03 -2.67 -11.56
CA GLY A 33 0.95 -1.69 -11.05
C GLY A 33 0.40 -0.28 -10.86
N GLN A 34 -0.46 0.18 -11.77
CA GLN A 34 -1.14 1.48 -11.65
C GLN A 34 -2.13 1.51 -10.47
N GLU A 35 -2.90 0.44 -10.28
CA GLU A 35 -3.86 0.36 -9.17
C GLU A 35 -3.14 0.29 -7.82
N ILE A 36 -2.04 -0.48 -7.73
CA ILE A 36 -1.22 -0.55 -6.52
C ILE A 36 -0.69 0.84 -6.15
N VAL A 37 -0.17 1.60 -7.12
CA VAL A 37 0.30 2.97 -6.87
C VAL A 37 -0.85 3.86 -6.40
N ALA A 38 -1.99 3.83 -7.10
CA ALA A 38 -3.17 4.63 -6.74
C ALA A 38 -3.68 4.29 -5.32
N SER A 39 -3.73 3.00 -4.97
CA SER A 39 -4.09 2.50 -3.65
C SER A 39 -3.14 3.01 -2.56
N LEU A 40 -1.83 2.94 -2.78
CA LEU A 40 -0.84 3.45 -1.83
C LEU A 40 -0.85 4.98 -1.69
N HIS A 41 -1.29 5.71 -2.72
CA HIS A 41 -1.52 7.15 -2.63
C HIS A 41 -2.78 7.52 -1.83
N ARG A 42 -3.79 6.64 -1.82
CA ARG A 42 -4.99 6.78 -0.98
C ARG A 42 -4.77 6.24 0.44
N ALA A 43 -3.71 5.49 0.66
CA ALA A 43 -3.44 4.84 1.94
C ALA A 43 -3.09 5.86 3.02
N VAL A 44 -3.53 5.56 4.25
CA VAL A 44 -3.17 6.32 5.45
C VAL A 44 -2.56 5.41 6.50
N VAL A 45 -1.67 5.95 7.31
CA VAL A 45 -1.14 5.32 8.51
C VAL A 45 -2.07 5.65 9.68
N THR A 46 -2.55 4.61 10.34
CA THR A 46 -3.40 4.67 11.53
C THR A 46 -2.72 3.92 12.67
N ASP A 47 -2.35 4.60 13.75
CA ASP A 47 -1.62 4.04 14.90
C ASP A 47 -0.37 3.21 14.51
N ARG A 48 -0.55 1.94 14.15
CA ARG A 48 0.50 0.97 13.78
C ARG A 48 0.28 0.28 12.43
N ASP A 49 -0.86 0.53 11.79
CA ASP A 49 -1.26 -0.12 10.55
C ASP A 49 -1.42 0.90 9.42
N VAL A 50 -1.39 0.41 8.19
CA VAL A 50 -1.68 1.16 6.97
C VAL A 50 -3.02 0.67 6.44
N ARG A 51 -3.91 1.61 6.10
CA ARG A 51 -5.25 1.32 5.61
C ARG A 51 -5.51 1.99 4.28
N TRP A 52 -6.12 1.24 3.36
CA TRP A 52 -6.57 1.74 2.07
C TRP A 52 -7.76 0.94 1.55
N SER A 53 -8.39 1.44 0.49
CA SER A 53 -9.43 0.74 -0.25
C SER A 53 -8.99 0.48 -1.69
N GLU A 54 -9.26 -0.72 -2.18
CA GLU A 54 -8.80 -1.21 -3.49
C GLU A 54 -9.86 -2.05 -4.19
N THR A 55 -10.01 -1.83 -5.49
CA THR A 55 -10.90 -2.63 -6.33
C THR A 55 -10.15 -3.87 -6.82
N CYS A 56 -10.68 -5.05 -6.54
CA CYS A 56 -10.10 -6.31 -7.00
C CYS A 56 -11.19 -7.30 -7.48
N PHE A 57 -10.85 -8.10 -8.49
CA PHE A 57 -11.75 -9.10 -9.08
C PHE A 57 -11.19 -10.54 -9.00
N CYS A 58 -10.10 -10.73 -8.25
CA CYS A 58 -9.49 -12.04 -8.05
C CYS A 58 -10.37 -12.95 -7.17
N GLU A 59 -10.24 -14.27 -7.34
CA GLU A 59 -10.90 -15.26 -6.47
C GLU A 59 -10.46 -15.13 -5.01
N GLN A 60 -9.15 -14.96 -4.80
CA GLN A 60 -8.58 -14.54 -3.53
C GLN A 60 -8.27 -13.05 -3.60
N PRO A 61 -8.81 -12.21 -2.67
CA PRO A 61 -8.59 -10.77 -2.71
C PRO A 61 -7.09 -10.40 -2.77
N LEU A 62 -6.76 -9.54 -3.73
CA LEU A 62 -5.42 -8.98 -3.94
C LEU A 62 -4.33 -10.01 -4.28
N ALA A 63 -4.67 -11.18 -4.83
CA ALA A 63 -3.71 -12.27 -5.02
C ALA A 63 -2.48 -11.85 -5.84
N HIS A 64 -2.65 -11.09 -6.92
CA HIS A 64 -1.55 -10.67 -7.79
C HIS A 64 -0.71 -9.58 -7.13
N GLU A 65 -1.38 -8.57 -6.56
CA GLU A 65 -0.79 -7.42 -5.90
C GLU A 65 0.05 -7.87 -4.69
N ARG A 66 -0.46 -8.85 -3.92
CA ARG A 66 0.26 -9.52 -2.83
C ARG A 66 1.53 -10.21 -3.31
N ALA A 67 1.41 -11.06 -4.32
CA ALA A 67 2.52 -11.87 -4.82
C ALA A 67 3.64 -11.02 -5.46
N THR A 68 3.30 -9.87 -6.05
CA THR A 68 4.24 -9.05 -6.83
C THR A 68 4.84 -7.90 -6.04
N VAL A 69 4.04 -7.23 -5.21
CA VAL A 69 4.44 -5.99 -4.53
C VAL A 69 4.13 -6.02 -3.03
N LEU A 70 2.87 -6.23 -2.63
CA LEU A 70 2.43 -5.91 -1.27
C LEU A 70 3.12 -6.77 -0.21
N GLU A 71 3.30 -8.08 -0.40
CA GLU A 71 3.93 -8.96 0.62
C GLU A 71 5.44 -8.71 0.79
N ARG A 72 6.07 -7.95 -0.11
CA ARG A 72 7.44 -7.47 0.07
C ARG A 72 7.52 -6.36 1.12
N TYR A 73 6.52 -5.48 1.17
CA TYR A 73 6.54 -4.25 1.96
C TYR A 73 5.60 -4.27 3.17
N PHE A 74 4.64 -5.18 3.19
CA PHE A 74 3.63 -5.27 4.22
C PHE A 74 3.53 -6.67 4.80
N ASP A 75 3.27 -6.71 6.11
CA ASP A 75 2.91 -7.88 6.88
C ASP A 75 1.44 -7.86 7.27
N SER A 76 0.92 -9.02 7.65
CA SER A 76 -0.43 -9.14 8.25
C SER A 76 -1.54 -8.48 7.41
N ILE A 77 -1.44 -8.58 6.08
CA ILE A 77 -2.46 -8.04 5.16
C ILE A 77 -3.79 -8.76 5.39
N THR A 78 -4.81 -8.00 5.77
CA THR A 78 -6.20 -8.44 5.89
C THR A 78 -7.07 -7.65 4.93
N THR A 79 -8.13 -8.31 4.44
CA THR A 79 -9.08 -7.72 3.49
C THR A 79 -10.50 -7.93 3.99
N GLU A 80 -11.31 -6.89 3.90
CA GLU A 80 -12.73 -6.92 4.23
C GLU A 80 -13.53 -6.29 3.08
N PRO A 81 -14.55 -6.97 2.54
CA PRO A 81 -15.35 -6.41 1.46
C PRO A 81 -16.15 -5.20 1.95
N ILE A 82 -16.16 -4.13 1.15
CA ILE A 82 -16.90 -2.89 1.39
C ILE A 82 -17.69 -2.49 0.13
N GLU A 83 -18.66 -1.59 0.28
CA GLU A 83 -19.56 -1.19 -0.81
C GLU A 83 -18.94 -0.17 -1.78
N ASP A 84 -18.12 0.74 -1.28
CA ASP A 84 -17.43 1.79 -2.06
C ASP A 84 -16.06 2.11 -1.45
N HIS A 85 -15.24 2.88 -2.15
CA HIS A 85 -13.97 3.38 -1.65
C HIS A 85 -14.18 4.26 -0.41
N GLU A 86 -13.62 3.83 0.71
CA GLU A 86 -13.60 4.60 1.95
C GLU A 86 -12.36 5.50 2.02
N GLN A 87 -12.54 6.68 2.62
CA GLN A 87 -11.45 7.51 3.14
C GLN A 87 -11.27 7.18 4.63
N TYR A 88 -10.02 7.17 5.07
CA TYR A 88 -9.67 6.83 6.44
C TYR A 88 -8.96 8.02 7.09
N ASP A 89 -9.21 8.24 8.38
CA ASP A 89 -8.45 9.20 9.17
C ASP A 89 -7.04 8.68 9.43
N GLY A 90 -6.01 9.49 9.17
CA GLY A 90 -4.62 9.12 9.42
C GLY A 90 -3.61 10.01 8.69
N GLU A 91 -2.33 9.71 8.87
CA GLU A 91 -1.25 10.37 8.11
C GLU A 91 -1.19 9.76 6.70
N PRO A 92 -1.13 10.56 5.61
CA PRO A 92 -0.94 10.01 4.27
C PRO A 92 0.31 9.12 4.20
N PHE A 93 0.15 7.88 3.77
CA PHE A 93 1.22 6.88 3.80
C PHE A 93 2.46 7.31 3.01
N VAL A 94 2.26 7.96 1.87
CA VAL A 94 3.35 8.43 1.02
C VAL A 94 4.19 9.53 1.68
N GLU A 95 3.57 10.34 2.55
CA GLU A 95 4.29 11.34 3.34
C GLU A 95 5.01 10.69 4.52
N HIS A 96 4.35 9.73 5.19
CA HIS A 96 4.99 8.93 6.23
C HIS A 96 6.28 8.22 5.74
N LEU A 97 6.27 7.71 4.49
CA LEU A 97 7.45 7.13 3.86
C LEU A 97 8.62 8.11 3.73
N ARG A 98 8.35 9.41 3.55
CA ARG A 98 9.39 10.44 3.46
C ARG A 98 10.01 10.68 4.83
N THR A 99 9.18 10.87 5.86
CA THR A 99 9.62 11.09 7.25
C THR A 99 10.51 9.95 7.75
N LEU A 100 10.12 8.69 7.51
CA LEU A 100 10.91 7.51 7.89
C LEU A 100 12.30 7.44 7.25
N GLN A 101 12.51 8.10 6.10
CA GLN A 101 13.82 8.16 5.48
C GLN A 101 14.68 9.30 6.00
N GLU A 102 14.07 10.42 6.37
CA GLU A 102 14.75 11.54 6.99
C GLU A 102 15.34 11.12 8.34
N ASP A 103 14.56 10.42 9.16
CA ASP A 103 15.00 9.89 10.47
C ASP A 103 16.12 8.84 10.36
N ARG A 104 16.25 8.17 9.21
CA ARG A 104 17.28 7.14 8.98
C ARG A 104 18.60 7.70 8.42
N ASN A 105 18.60 8.96 7.98
CA ASN A 105 19.78 9.64 7.44
C ASN A 105 20.45 10.58 8.46
N VAL A 106 20.04 10.51 9.74
CA VAL A 106 20.61 11.26 10.88
C VAL A 106 21.44 10.36 11.78
#